data_AF-A0AAW2GDY0-F1
#
_entry.id   AF-A0AAW2GDY0-F1
#
_cell.length_a   1.000
_cell.length_b   1.000
_cell.length_c   1.000
_cell.angle_alpha   90.00
_cell.angle_beta   90.00
_cell.angle_gamma   90.00
#
_symmetry.space_group_name_H-M   'P 1'
#
loop_
_entity.id
_entity.type
_entity.pdbx_description
1 polymer ?
#
loop_
_entity_poly.entity_id
_entity_poly.type
_entity_poly.pdbx_seq_one_letter_code
_entity_poly.pdbx_strand_id
1 'polypeptide(L)'
;MFTELLSSILDFIVPINGTRPHELHALTEYFVDQTTYYYPILCHWILSLCFGCFVFLATGTLELVYVENICGLMKVASYRIECSLNKYALNNSEQKNYAAYRYTITAAIDIHRRALKCSQFFEDNFQAYFFVLVIIGVISTSLNLFRLLRAIMMQNMYQLIASTLFIIFHFLFLFLGNYYGQKITDCNNEVFYTV
;
A
#
# COMPACT_ATOMS: atom_id res chain seq x y z
N MET A 1 -13.17 15.08 7.99
CA MET A 1 -12.47 16.27 7.47
C MET A 1 -13.46 17.34 6.99
N PHE A 2 -14.26 17.09 5.95
CA PHE A 2 -15.30 18.05 5.52
C PHE A 2 -16.33 18.34 6.62
N THR A 3 -16.69 17.35 7.44
CA THR A 3 -17.76 17.46 8.45
C THR A 3 -17.43 18.32 9.66
N GLU A 4 -16.18 18.37 10.11
CA GLU A 4 -15.80 19.18 11.29
C GLU A 4 -15.70 20.67 10.93
N LEU A 5 -15.20 20.99 9.73
CA LEU A 5 -15.21 22.36 9.22
C LEU A 5 -16.62 22.80 8.78
N LEU A 6 -17.51 21.85 8.46
CA LEU A 6 -18.85 22.13 7.94
C LEU A 6 -19.67 22.95 8.94
N SER A 7 -19.63 22.61 10.24
CA SER A 7 -20.32 23.39 11.27
C SER A 7 -19.78 24.82 11.36
N SER A 8 -18.46 25.03 11.32
CA SER A 8 -17.87 26.37 11.36
C SER A 8 -18.13 27.17 10.08
N ILE A 9 -18.08 26.53 8.91
CA ILE A 9 -18.43 27.16 7.61
C ILE A 9 -19.91 27.56 7.62
N LEU A 10 -20.79 26.68 8.10
CA LEU A 10 -22.21 26.97 8.16
C LEU A 10 -22.57 28.01 9.22
N ASP A 11 -21.84 28.12 10.33
CA ASP A 11 -22.01 29.22 11.28
C ASP A 11 -21.58 30.57 10.69
N PHE A 12 -20.59 30.57 9.78
CA PHE A 12 -20.20 31.76 9.03
C PHE A 12 -21.22 32.14 7.94
N ILE A 13 -21.73 31.16 7.19
CA ILE A 13 -22.64 31.41 6.04
C ILE A 13 -24.10 31.56 6.48
N VAL A 14 -24.55 30.79 7.47
CA VAL A 14 -25.93 30.77 8.00
C VAL A 14 -25.88 30.73 9.54
N PRO A 15 -25.61 31.88 10.18
CA PRO A 15 -25.56 31.97 11.63
C PRO A 15 -26.95 31.69 12.22
N ILE A 16 -27.01 30.80 13.21
CA ILE A 16 -28.17 30.57 14.07
C ILE A 16 -27.96 31.28 15.40
N ASN A 17 -29.02 31.53 16.18
CA ASN A 17 -28.97 32.23 17.49
C ASN A 17 -28.19 31.46 18.60
N GLY A 18 -27.36 30.49 18.24
CA GLY A 18 -26.47 29.72 19.12
C GLY A 18 -25.35 29.06 18.31
N THR A 19 -24.38 28.43 18.99
CA THR A 19 -23.30 27.68 18.33
C THR A 19 -23.77 26.28 17.93
N ARG A 20 -23.45 25.83 16.71
CA ARG A 20 -23.69 24.41 16.34
C ARG A 20 -22.82 23.51 17.22
N PRO A 21 -23.33 22.34 17.68
CA PRO A 21 -22.52 21.40 18.43
C PRO A 21 -21.35 20.92 17.56
N HIS A 22 -20.14 21.10 18.07
CA HIS A 22 -18.94 20.59 17.44
C HIS A 22 -18.72 19.16 17.98
N GLU A 23 -19.12 18.15 17.21
CA GLU A 23 -18.78 16.77 17.52
C GLU A 23 -17.39 16.44 16.95
N LEU A 24 -16.40 16.29 17.83
CA LEU A 24 -15.11 15.71 17.46
C LEU A 24 -15.30 14.23 17.12
N HIS A 25 -14.87 13.80 15.93
CA HIS A 25 -14.99 12.40 15.54
C HIS A 25 -14.04 11.46 16.30
N ALA A 26 -12.96 11.99 16.87
CA ALA A 26 -12.01 11.24 17.68
C ALA A 26 -12.14 11.64 19.15
N LEU A 27 -12.59 10.68 19.98
CA LEU A 27 -12.65 10.82 21.43
C LEU A 27 -11.23 10.71 22.00
N THR A 28 -10.44 11.75 21.79
CA THR A 28 -9.07 11.86 22.30
C THR A 28 -9.09 12.80 23.50
N GLU A 29 -8.63 12.32 24.65
CA GLU A 29 -8.56 13.13 25.86
C GLU A 29 -7.31 14.02 25.79
N TYR A 30 -7.49 15.31 25.55
CA TYR A 30 -6.41 16.30 25.47
C TYR A 30 -6.07 16.93 26.83
N PHE A 31 -6.73 16.50 27.92
CA PHE A 31 -6.60 17.05 29.29
C PHE A 31 -6.72 18.59 29.38
N VAL A 32 -7.40 19.20 28.40
CA VAL A 32 -7.72 20.63 28.33
C VAL A 32 -9.19 20.78 27.97
N ASP A 33 -9.77 21.94 28.29
CA ASP A 33 -11.16 22.24 27.95
C ASP A 33 -11.37 22.25 26.43
N GLN A 34 -12.12 21.28 25.92
CA GLN A 34 -12.32 21.08 24.47
C GLN A 34 -13.07 22.25 23.82
N THR A 35 -13.92 22.95 24.57
CA THR A 35 -14.69 24.09 24.04
C THR A 35 -13.82 25.32 23.86
N THR A 36 -12.90 25.57 24.78
CA THR A 36 -11.96 26.71 24.74
C THR A 36 -10.85 26.49 23.72
N TYR A 37 -10.35 25.26 23.59
CA TYR A 37 -9.22 24.90 22.73
C TYR A 37 -9.63 24.18 21.43
N TYR A 38 -10.87 24.38 20.98
CA TYR A 38 -11.42 23.68 19.81
C TYR A 38 -10.54 23.81 18.56
N TYR A 39 -10.15 25.04 18.16
CA TYR A 39 -9.36 25.26 16.94
C TYR A 39 -7.92 24.70 17.02
N PRO A 40 -7.16 24.89 18.13
CA PRO A 40 -5.88 24.21 18.31
C PRO A 40 -5.96 22.68 18.24
N ILE A 41 -6.97 22.08 18.89
CA ILE A 41 -7.19 20.62 18.88
C ILE A 41 -7.49 20.15 17.46
N LEU A 42 -8.39 20.84 16.75
CA LEU A 42 -8.73 20.54 15.37
C LEU A 42 -7.51 20.65 14.44
N CYS A 43 -6.70 21.70 14.62
CA CYS A 43 -5.46 21.89 13.86
C CYS A 43 -4.47 20.74 14.10
N HIS A 44 -4.23 20.38 15.36
CA HIS A 44 -3.38 19.24 15.71
C HIS A 44 -3.88 17.93 15.08
N TRP A 45 -5.19 17.70 15.12
CA TRP A 45 -5.81 16.51 14.53
C TRP A 45 -5.66 16.46 13.00
N ILE A 46 -5.90 17.57 12.31
CA ILE A 46 -5.71 17.69 10.85
C ILE A 46 -4.25 17.46 10.48
N LEU A 47 -3.31 18.10 11.18
CA LEU A 47 -1.88 17.92 10.92
C LEU A 47 -1.43 16.48 11.14
N SER A 48 -1.90 15.85 12.22
CA SER A 48 -1.62 14.45 12.52
C SER A 48 -2.16 13.51 11.44
N LEU A 49 -3.39 13.77 10.97
CA LEU A 49 -4.01 13.00 9.88
C LEU A 49 -3.24 13.16 8.56
N CYS A 50 -2.90 14.39 8.18
CA CYS A 50 -2.11 14.67 6.98
C CYS A 50 -0.74 14.00 7.03
N PHE A 51 -0.06 14.06 8.18
CA PHE A 51 1.21 13.40 8.39
C PHE A 51 1.08 11.88 8.28
N GLY A 52 0.06 11.29 8.92
CA GLY A 52 -0.22 9.85 8.81
C GLY A 52 -0.50 9.41 7.38
N CYS A 53 -1.31 10.16 6.63
CA CYS A 53 -1.56 9.91 5.20
C CYS A 53 -0.28 10.00 4.37
N PHE A 54 0.56 11.00 4.61
CA PHE A 54 1.84 11.14 3.92
C PHE A 54 2.76 9.96 4.18
N VAL A 55 2.95 9.56 5.45
CA VAL A 55 3.77 8.42 5.83
C VAL A 55 3.26 7.13 5.19
N PHE A 56 1.94 6.90 5.23
CA PHE A 56 1.31 5.73 4.61
C PHE A 56 1.56 5.68 3.09
N LEU A 57 1.32 6.79 2.39
CA LEU A 57 1.54 6.88 0.94
C LEU A 57 3.02 6.74 0.57
N ALA A 58 3.91 7.38 1.32
CA ALA A 58 5.36 7.29 1.09
C ALA A 58 5.87 5.86 1.29
N THR A 59 5.43 5.19 2.36
CA THR A 59 5.81 3.80 2.66
C THR A 59 5.28 2.85 1.58
N GLY A 60 3.99 2.97 1.23
CA GLY A 60 3.42 2.17 0.15
C GLY A 60 4.14 2.38 -1.18
N THR A 61 4.45 3.63 -1.54
CA THR A 61 5.19 3.94 -2.78
C THR A 61 6.59 3.33 -2.78
N LEU A 62 7.28 3.37 -1.63
CA LEU A 62 8.59 2.74 -1.48
C LEU A 62 8.50 1.22 -1.71
N GLU A 63 7.53 0.56 -1.10
CA GLU A 63 7.28 -0.88 -1.27
C GLU A 63 7.02 -1.23 -2.76
N LEU A 64 6.21 -0.42 -3.45
CA LEU A 64 5.97 -0.58 -4.88
C LEU A 64 7.26 -0.53 -5.70
N VAL A 65 8.11 0.46 -5.42
CA VAL A 65 9.40 0.60 -6.12
C VAL A 65 10.29 -0.63 -5.90
N TYR A 66 10.31 -1.20 -4.68
CA TYR A 66 11.03 -2.45 -4.42
C TYR A 66 10.50 -3.61 -5.26
N VAL A 67 9.18 -3.80 -5.27
CA VAL A 67 8.51 -4.86 -6.04
C VAL A 67 8.84 -4.72 -7.53
N GLU A 68 8.65 -3.54 -8.12
CA GLU A 68 8.95 -3.29 -9.53
C GLU A 68 10.43 -3.50 -9.86
N ASN A 69 11.34 -3.11 -8.96
CA ASN A 69 12.77 -3.33 -9.15
C ASN A 69 13.14 -4.82 -9.11
N ILE A 70 12.57 -5.61 -8.19
CA ILE A 70 12.78 -7.06 -8.11
C ILE A 70 12.28 -7.73 -9.40
N CYS A 71 11.04 -7.43 -9.80
CA CYS A 71 10.42 -7.96 -11.01
C CYS A 71 11.20 -7.56 -12.27
N GLY A 72 11.67 -6.30 -12.34
CA GLY A 72 12.49 -5.81 -13.44
C GLY A 72 13.83 -6.54 -13.56
N LEU A 73 14.51 -6.80 -12.44
CA LEU A 73 15.74 -7.60 -12.43
C LEU A 73 15.49 -9.04 -12.90
N MET A 74 14.42 -9.69 -12.44
CA MET A 74 14.02 -11.03 -12.88
C MET A 74 13.78 -11.06 -14.39
N LYS A 75 13.02 -10.09 -14.92
CA LYS A 75 12.73 -9.99 -16.36
C LYS A 75 13.99 -9.81 -17.21
N VAL A 76 14.94 -8.98 -16.75
CA VAL A 76 16.24 -8.81 -17.43
C VAL A 76 17.05 -10.10 -17.40
N ALA A 77 17.01 -10.86 -16.29
CA ALA A 77 17.67 -12.16 -16.22
C ALA A 77 17.05 -13.16 -17.21
N SER A 78 15.72 -13.29 -17.24
CA SER A 78 14.99 -14.15 -18.19
C SER A 78 15.34 -13.82 -19.64
N TYR A 79 15.29 -12.54 -20.02
CA TYR A 79 15.60 -12.10 -21.38
C TYR A 79 17.04 -12.46 -21.80
N ARG A 80 18.00 -12.33 -20.88
CA ARG A 80 19.41 -12.70 -21.16
C ARG A 80 19.57 -14.20 -21.34
N ILE A 81 18.85 -15.01 -20.56
CA ILE A 81 18.80 -16.47 -20.71
C ILE A 81 18.23 -16.82 -22.08
N GLU A 82 17.07 -16.29 -22.43
CA GLU A 82 16.40 -16.53 -23.72
C GLU A 82 17.32 -16.17 -24.91
N CYS A 83 17.93 -14.98 -24.87
CA CYS A 83 18.88 -14.55 -25.90
C CYS A 83 20.09 -15.50 -26.03
N SER A 84 20.57 -16.06 -24.92
CA SER A 84 21.69 -16.99 -24.93
C SER A 84 21.30 -18.35 -25.52
N LEU A 85 20.10 -18.84 -25.23
CA LEU A 85 19.55 -20.09 -25.77
C LEU A 85 19.29 -19.97 -27.27
N ASN A 86 18.68 -18.86 -27.72
CA ASN A 86 18.46 -18.59 -29.14
C ASN A 86 19.77 -18.53 -29.94
N LYS A 87 20.80 -17.87 -29.38
CA LYS A 87 22.13 -17.82 -30.01
C LYS A 87 22.84 -19.18 -30.04
N TYR A 88 22.60 -20.03 -29.04
CA TYR A 88 23.13 -21.40 -29.02
C TYR A 88 22.46 -22.26 -30.11
N ALA A 89 21.12 -22.19 -30.24
CA ALA A 89 20.37 -22.93 -31.24
C ALA A 89 20.74 -22.55 -32.70
N LEU A 90 21.15 -21.30 -32.94
CA LEU A 90 21.47 -20.78 -34.28
C LEU A 90 22.93 -20.99 -34.73
N ASN A 91 23.86 -21.32 -33.83
CA ASN A 91 25.29 -21.37 -34.14
C ASN A 91 25.86 -22.80 -34.17
N ASN A 92 26.33 -23.24 -35.35
CA ASN A 92 27.01 -24.52 -35.56
C ASN A 92 28.56 -24.46 -35.38
N SER A 93 29.14 -23.34 -34.94
CA SER A 93 30.60 -23.21 -34.76
C SER A 93 30.99 -23.12 -33.28
N GLU A 94 31.70 -24.14 -32.80
CA GLU A 94 31.74 -24.53 -31.38
C GLU A 94 32.61 -23.65 -30.47
N GLN A 95 33.61 -22.92 -30.98
CA GLN A 95 34.71 -22.47 -30.11
C GLN A 95 34.76 -20.96 -29.80
N LYS A 96 34.41 -20.07 -30.75
CA LYS A 96 34.44 -18.60 -30.52
C LYS A 96 33.20 -18.07 -29.76
N ASN A 97 32.11 -18.83 -29.73
CA ASN A 97 30.85 -18.44 -29.08
C ASN A 97 30.73 -18.88 -27.61
N TYR A 98 31.54 -19.84 -27.15
CA TYR A 98 31.43 -20.38 -25.79
C TYR A 98 31.71 -19.35 -24.70
N ALA A 99 32.75 -18.52 -24.86
CA ALA A 99 33.08 -17.48 -23.89
C ALA A 99 31.99 -16.40 -23.78
N ALA A 100 31.41 -15.98 -24.91
CA ALA A 100 30.32 -15.00 -24.95
C ALA A 100 29.01 -15.57 -24.37
N TYR A 101 28.71 -16.84 -24.65
CA TYR A 101 27.60 -17.57 -24.05
C TYR A 101 27.74 -17.67 -22.53
N ARG A 102 28.90 -18.16 -22.07
CA ARG A 102 29.21 -18.31 -20.65
C ARG A 102 29.13 -16.97 -19.92
N TYR A 103 29.64 -15.89 -20.53
CA TYR A 103 29.51 -14.54 -19.98
C TYR A 103 28.05 -14.11 -19.82
N THR A 104 27.22 -14.31 -20.86
CA THR A 104 25.80 -13.91 -20.84
C THR A 104 25.01 -14.66 -19.78
N ILE A 105 25.21 -15.97 -19.68
CA ILE A 105 24.59 -16.80 -18.64
C ILE A 105 25.07 -16.41 -17.25
N THR A 106 26.39 -16.21 -17.06
CA THR A 106 26.94 -15.78 -15.77
C THR A 106 26.35 -14.45 -15.33
N ALA A 107 26.22 -13.49 -16.25
CA ALA A 107 25.58 -12.20 -15.97
C ALA A 107 24.09 -12.35 -15.62
N ALA A 108 23.35 -13.23 -16.30
CA ALA A 108 21.94 -13.49 -15.97
C ALA A 108 21.79 -14.11 -14.57
N ILE A 109 22.66 -15.06 -14.21
CA ILE A 109 22.69 -15.68 -12.88
C ILE A 109 22.99 -14.64 -11.80
N ASP A 110 23.93 -13.72 -12.03
CA ASP A 110 24.27 -12.67 -11.08
C ASP A 110 23.08 -11.71 -10.85
N ILE A 111 22.42 -11.29 -11.94
CA ILE A 111 21.21 -10.44 -11.86
C ILE A 111 20.08 -11.16 -11.11
N HIS A 112 19.83 -12.44 -11.40
CA HIS A 112 18.81 -13.22 -10.71
C HIS A 112 19.13 -13.37 -9.22
N ARG A 113 20.39 -13.67 -8.86
CA ARG A 113 20.84 -13.70 -7.45
C ARG A 113 20.64 -12.36 -6.75
N ARG A 114 20.91 -11.24 -7.45
CA ARG A 114 20.65 -9.91 -6.90
C ARG A 114 19.16 -9.67 -6.67
N ALA A 115 18.29 -10.08 -7.60
CA ALA A 115 16.85 -9.98 -7.44
C ALA A 115 16.36 -10.77 -6.21
N LEU A 116 16.85 -12.01 -6.03
CA LEU A 116 16.52 -12.83 -4.87
C LEU A 116 16.98 -12.20 -3.55
N LYS A 117 18.20 -11.63 -3.50
CA LYS A 117 18.68 -10.90 -2.32
C LYS A 117 17.81 -9.68 -2.00
N CYS A 118 17.37 -8.94 -3.02
CA CYS A 118 16.44 -7.83 -2.84
C CYS A 118 15.07 -8.31 -2.34
N SER A 119 14.57 -9.45 -2.84
CA SER A 119 13.32 -10.06 -2.38
C SER A 119 13.40 -10.52 -0.93
N GLN A 120 14.50 -11.15 -0.53
CA GLN A 120 14.74 -11.55 0.87
C GLN A 120 14.80 -10.33 1.78
N PHE A 121 15.56 -9.30 1.39
CA PHE A 121 15.60 -8.04 2.14
C PHE A 121 14.21 -7.42 2.29
N PHE A 122 13.39 -7.42 1.23
CA PHE A 122 12.02 -6.93 1.29
C PHE A 122 11.17 -7.76 2.27
N GLU A 123 11.20 -9.08 2.16
CA GLU A 123 10.47 -9.98 3.06
C GLU A 123 10.87 -9.78 4.53
N ASP A 124 12.17 -9.80 4.82
CA ASP A 124 12.71 -9.66 6.19
C ASP A 124 12.29 -8.34 6.86
N ASN A 125 12.18 -7.24 6.10
CA ASN A 125 11.84 -5.93 6.64
C ASN A 125 10.33 -5.69 6.73
N PHE A 126 9.53 -6.25 5.81
CA PHE A 126 8.11 -5.90 5.69
C PHE A 126 7.15 -7.01 6.13
N GLN A 127 7.58 -8.28 6.22
CA GLN A 127 6.69 -9.41 6.52
C GLN A 127 5.95 -9.25 7.85
N ALA A 128 6.67 -8.98 8.94
CA ALA A 128 6.05 -8.83 10.26
C ALA A 128 5.07 -7.64 10.30
N TYR A 129 5.43 -6.54 9.63
CA TYR A 129 4.58 -5.38 9.47
C TYR A 129 3.28 -5.70 8.72
N PHE A 130 3.36 -6.37 7.57
CA PHE A 130 2.18 -6.81 6.82
C PHE A 130 1.30 -7.77 7.62
N PHE A 131 1.91 -8.71 8.36
CA PHE A 131 1.16 -9.64 9.20
C PHE A 131 0.31 -8.91 10.25
N VAL A 132 0.92 -7.96 10.96
CA VAL A 132 0.22 -7.13 11.95
C VAL A 132 -0.86 -6.27 11.29
N LEU A 133 -0.57 -5.67 10.13
CA LEU A 133 -1.53 -4.86 9.40
C LEU A 133 -2.74 -5.66 8.91
N VAL A 134 -2.56 -6.91 8.48
CA VAL A 134 -3.68 -7.78 8.07
C VAL A 134 -4.59 -8.05 9.27
N ILE A 135 -4.03 -8.35 10.45
CA ILE A 135 -4.83 -8.57 11.66
C ILE A 135 -5.63 -7.32 12.01
N ILE A 136 -4.96 -6.16 12.08
CA ILE A 136 -5.61 -4.88 12.38
C ILE A 136 -6.68 -4.57 11.32
N GLY A 137 -6.37 -4.80 10.05
CA GLY A 137 -7.27 -4.57 8.91
C GLY A 137 -8.53 -5.42 8.98
N VAL A 138 -8.42 -6.70 9.35
CA VAL A 138 -9.56 -7.59 9.53
C VAL A 138 -10.44 -7.12 10.69
N ILE A 139 -9.85 -6.85 11.86
CA ILE A 139 -10.59 -6.34 13.03
C ILE A 139 -11.31 -5.04 12.69
N SER A 140 -10.60 -4.09 12.08
CA SER A 140 -11.13 -2.81 11.65
C SER A 140 -12.27 -2.97 10.63
N THR A 141 -12.12 -3.88 9.66
CA THR A 141 -13.17 -4.17 8.67
C THR A 141 -14.41 -4.75 9.35
N SER A 142 -14.25 -5.68 10.30
CA SER A 142 -15.38 -6.24 11.07
C SER A 142 -16.12 -5.17 11.87
N LEU A 143 -15.40 -4.27 12.54
CA LEU A 143 -15.98 -3.15 13.27
C LEU A 143 -16.71 -2.17 12.35
N ASN A 144 -16.12 -1.84 11.19
CA ASN A 144 -16.77 -0.96 10.22
C ASN A 144 -18.00 -1.61 9.58
N LEU A 145 -18.02 -2.93 9.39
CA LEU A 145 -19.20 -3.65 8.93
C LEU A 145 -20.34 -3.59 9.97
N PHE A 146 -20.01 -3.77 11.25
CA PHE A 146 -20.98 -3.58 12.32
C PHE A 146 -21.53 -2.15 12.36
N ARG A 147 -20.65 -1.14 12.23
CA ARG A 147 -21.07 0.27 12.14
C ARG A 147 -21.96 0.54 10.94
N LEU A 148 -21.67 -0.08 9.79
CA LEU A 148 -22.48 0.02 8.59
C LEU A 148 -23.91 -0.52 8.84
N LEU A 149 -24.03 -1.72 9.42
CA LEU A 149 -25.32 -2.32 9.76
C LEU A 149 -26.12 -1.42 10.72
N ARG A 150 -25.47 -0.91 11.77
CA ARG A 150 -26.10 0.02 12.70
C ARG A 150 -26.56 1.31 12.02
N ALA A 151 -25.74 1.85 11.11
CA ALA A 151 -26.05 3.06 10.37
C ALA A 151 -27.29 2.88 9.48
N ILE A 152 -27.45 1.72 8.84
CA ILE A 152 -28.64 1.37 8.06
C ILE A 152 -29.89 1.34 8.97
N MET A 153 -29.82 0.64 10.10
CA MET A 153 -30.94 0.52 11.03
C MET A 153 -31.40 1.88 11.60
N MET A 154 -30.44 2.74 11.92
CA MET A 154 -30.69 4.06 12.49
C MET A 154 -30.92 5.15 11.43
N GLN A 155 -30.92 4.79 10.14
CA GLN A 155 -30.99 5.73 9.01
C GLN A 155 -29.95 6.87 9.09
N ASN A 156 -28.77 6.59 9.65
CA ASN A 156 -27.69 7.56 9.79
C ASN A 156 -26.82 7.57 8.52
N MET A 157 -27.18 8.42 7.56
CA MET A 157 -26.49 8.54 6.28
C MET A 157 -25.01 8.88 6.40
N TYR A 158 -24.62 9.65 7.44
CA TYR A 158 -23.23 9.99 7.66
C TYR A 158 -22.39 8.77 8.03
N GLN A 159 -22.82 8.00 9.03
CA GLN A 159 -22.11 6.78 9.44
C GLN A 159 -22.13 5.72 8.35
N LEU A 160 -23.18 5.68 7.53
CA LEU A 160 -23.29 4.79 6.38
C LEU A 160 -22.16 5.06 5.38
N ILE A 161 -22.05 6.32 4.92
CA ILE A 161 -21.03 6.73 3.94
C ILE A 161 -19.63 6.52 4.51
N ALA A 162 -19.38 6.97 5.74
CA ALA A 162 -18.07 6.83 6.37
C ALA A 162 -17.65 5.35 6.49
N SER A 163 -18.52 4.48 7.02
CA SER A 163 -18.22 3.06 7.19
C SER A 163 -17.99 2.37 5.84
N THR A 164 -18.76 2.75 4.81
CA THR A 164 -18.60 2.21 3.44
C THR A 164 -17.24 2.58 2.87
N LEU A 165 -16.83 3.85 2.97
CA LEU A 165 -15.52 4.32 2.50
C LEU A 165 -14.37 3.59 3.20
N PHE A 166 -14.46 3.41 4.52
CA PHE A 166 -13.46 2.62 5.25
C PHE A 166 -13.40 1.18 4.77
N ILE A 167 -14.54 0.52 4.59
CA ILE A 167 -14.58 -0.87 4.10
C ILE A 167 -13.91 -0.97 2.72
N ILE A 168 -14.27 -0.09 1.77
CA ILE A 168 -13.66 -0.05 0.44
C ILE A 168 -12.14 0.15 0.55
N PHE A 169 -11.69 1.07 1.40
CA PHE A 169 -10.26 1.29 1.62
C PHE A 169 -9.53 0.03 2.12
N HIS A 170 -10.07 -0.69 3.10
CA HIS A 170 -9.46 -1.94 3.58
C HIS A 170 -9.39 -3.00 2.48
N PHE A 171 -10.45 -3.14 1.68
CA PHE A 171 -10.46 -4.09 0.56
C PHE A 171 -9.43 -3.73 -0.50
N LEU A 172 -9.30 -2.45 -0.88
CA LEU A 172 -8.29 -2.00 -1.83
C LEU A 172 -6.88 -2.24 -1.30
N PHE A 173 -6.62 -1.95 -0.03
CA PHE A 173 -5.33 -2.18 0.61
C PHE A 173 -4.94 -3.67 0.57
N LEU A 174 -5.85 -4.56 0.99
CA LEU A 174 -5.62 -6.00 0.95
C LEU A 174 -5.44 -6.51 -0.48
N PHE A 175 -6.26 -6.04 -1.42
CA PHE A 175 -6.16 -6.43 -2.82
C PHE A 175 -4.80 -6.06 -3.41
N LEU A 176 -4.35 -4.82 -3.19
CA LEU A 176 -3.04 -4.36 -3.67
C LEU A 176 -1.91 -5.20 -3.06
N GLY A 177 -1.91 -5.43 -1.75
CA GLY A 177 -0.90 -6.28 -1.11
C GLY A 177 -0.82 -7.68 -1.72
N ASN A 178 -1.97 -8.33 -1.93
CA ASN A 178 -2.02 -9.65 -2.57
C ASN A 178 -1.57 -9.60 -4.03
N TYR A 179 -1.99 -8.58 -4.78
CA TYR A 179 -1.61 -8.38 -6.19
C TYR A 179 -0.08 -8.29 -6.34
N TYR A 180 0.60 -7.50 -5.49
CA TYR A 180 2.06 -7.36 -5.57
C TYR A 180 2.81 -8.63 -5.13
N GLY A 181 2.30 -9.35 -4.12
CA GLY A 181 2.83 -10.66 -3.75
C GLY A 181 2.72 -11.68 -4.90
N GLN A 182 1.58 -11.71 -5.58
CA GLN A 182 1.39 -12.54 -6.76
C GLN A 182 2.34 -12.12 -7.90
N LYS A 183 2.49 -10.82 -8.14
CA LYS A 183 3.38 -10.28 -9.18
C LYS A 183 4.83 -10.72 -8.99
N ILE A 184 5.38 -10.68 -7.78
CA ILE A 184 6.74 -11.19 -7.50
C ILE A 184 6.84 -12.69 -7.81
N THR A 185 5.84 -13.46 -7.36
CA THR A 185 5.79 -14.91 -7.58
C THR A 185 5.77 -15.24 -9.08
N ASP A 186 4.96 -14.52 -9.85
CA ASP A 186 4.84 -14.71 -11.30
C ASP A 186 6.14 -14.35 -12.03
N CYS A 187 6.79 -13.23 -11.68
CA CYS A 187 8.08 -12.84 -12.26
C CYS A 187 9.20 -13.85 -11.93
N ASN A 188 9.16 -14.47 -10.74
CA ASN A 188 10.09 -15.53 -10.40
C ASN A 188 9.83 -16.79 -11.24
N ASN A 189 8.56 -17.17 -11.43
CA ASN A 189 8.18 -18.32 -12.23
C ASN A 189 8.54 -18.15 -13.71
N GLU A 190 8.43 -16.94 -14.28
CA GLU A 190 8.80 -16.63 -15.66
C GLU A 190 10.26 -16.98 -15.96
N VAL A 191 11.18 -16.79 -15.01
CA VAL A 191 12.60 -17.18 -15.16
C VAL A 191 12.74 -18.69 -15.41
N PHE A 192 11.93 -19.52 -14.74
CA PHE A 192 11.97 -20.98 -14.90
C PHE A 192 11.32 -21.44 -16.19
N TYR A 193 10.24 -20.80 -16.64
CA TYR A 193 9.59 -21.13 -17.91
C TYR A 193 10.36 -20.67 -19.15
N THR A 194 11.28 -19.72 -19.00
CA THR A 194 12.13 -19.20 -20.09
C THR A 194 13.29 -20.16 -20.43
N VAL A 195 13.60 -21.12 -19.55
CA VAL A 195 14.61 -22.18 -19.75
C VAL A 195 13.95 -23.41 -20.34
#